data_AF-A0A9N9NZ68-F1
#
_entry.id   AF-A0A9N9NZ68-F1
#
_cell.length_a   1.000
_cell.length_b   1.000
_cell.length_c   1.000
_cell.angle_alpha   90.00
_cell.angle_beta   90.00
_cell.angle_gamma   90.00
#
_symmetry.space_group_name_H-M   'P 1'
#
loop_
_entity.id
_entity.type
_entity.pdbx_description
1 polymer ?
#
loop_
_entity_poly.entity_id
_entity_poly.type
_entity_poly.pdbx_seq_one_letter_code
_entity_poly.pdbx_strand_id
1 'polypeptide(L)'
;KVIFSYLYFIEMKEKRKSYPVNLKLEAINYAKKTSNHAAAQTFNIDHTQISSSSSLYPLAEESLKEWIMNRRLRGIAVTSNNAKRRMISLLTQEFKLSYPDAVYNFKASDRWLDHFMNQFDFSLRRCTKTSQKLPKDLDEK
;
A
#
# COMPACT_ATOMS: atom_id res chain seq x y z
N LYS A 1 28.92 -15.64 -30.04
CA LYS A 1 28.20 -16.60 -29.17
C LYS A 1 27.60 -15.99 -27.89
N VAL A 2 28.06 -14.83 -27.41
CA VAL A 2 27.52 -14.18 -26.18
C VAL A 2 26.19 -13.45 -26.40
N ILE A 3 25.99 -12.84 -27.58
CA ILE A 3 24.78 -12.06 -27.88
C ILE A 3 23.51 -12.95 -27.88
N PHE A 4 23.64 -14.19 -28.36
CA PHE A 4 22.52 -15.13 -28.44
C PHE A 4 22.00 -15.56 -27.06
N SER A 5 22.88 -15.74 -26.07
CA SER A 5 22.45 -16.10 -24.71
C SER A 5 21.78 -14.92 -23.98
N TYR A 6 22.23 -13.69 -24.23
CA TYR A 6 21.67 -12.50 -23.60
C TYR A 6 20.27 -12.16 -24.14
N LEU A 7 20.07 -12.31 -25.46
CA LEU A 7 18.75 -12.15 -26.08
C LEU A 7 17.76 -13.22 -25.58
N TYR A 8 18.21 -14.48 -25.48
CA TYR A 8 17.40 -15.57 -24.90
C TYR A 8 17.01 -15.31 -23.44
N PHE A 9 17.92 -14.73 -22.65
CA PHE A 9 17.67 -14.36 -21.26
C PHE A 9 16.64 -13.24 -21.10
N ILE A 10 16.59 -12.28 -22.03
CA ILE A 10 15.58 -11.21 -22.03
C ILE A 10 14.21 -11.77 -22.40
N GLU A 11 14.16 -12.68 -23.38
CA GLU A 11 12.93 -13.28 -23.91
C GLU A 11 12.26 -14.23 -22.90
N MET A 12 13.04 -14.87 -22.03
CA MET A 12 12.58 -15.80 -20.98
C MET A 12 12.18 -15.13 -19.66
N LYS A 13 12.20 -13.80 -19.55
CA LYS A 13 11.73 -13.13 -18.32
C LYS A 13 10.22 -13.20 -18.21
N GLU A 14 9.74 -14.10 -17.35
CA GLU A 14 8.34 -14.13 -16.94
C GLU A 14 7.89 -12.75 -16.46
N LYS A 15 6.73 -12.30 -16.93
CA LYS A 15 6.08 -11.08 -16.43
C LYS A 15 5.85 -11.23 -14.93
N ARG A 16 5.90 -10.10 -14.19
CA ARG A 16 5.64 -10.11 -12.74
C ARG A 16 4.29 -10.77 -12.47
N LYS A 17 4.29 -11.83 -11.63
CA LYS A 17 3.08 -12.54 -11.21
C LYS A 17 2.19 -11.61 -10.40
N SER A 18 0.92 -11.52 -10.77
CA SER A 18 -0.10 -10.81 -10.01
C SER A 18 -0.84 -11.82 -9.14
N TYR A 19 -0.90 -11.57 -7.83
CA TYR A 19 -1.59 -12.45 -6.87
C TYR A 19 -2.88 -11.80 -6.41
N PRO A 20 -3.99 -12.54 -6.33
CA PRO A 20 -5.26 -12.00 -5.87
C PRO A 20 -5.20 -11.65 -4.38
N VAL A 21 -5.98 -10.65 -3.96
CA VAL A 21 -5.90 -10.07 -2.60
C VAL A 21 -6.23 -11.11 -1.53
N ASN A 22 -7.24 -11.95 -1.75
CA ASN A 22 -7.64 -13.03 -0.85
C ASN A 22 -6.48 -14.01 -0.56
N LEU A 23 -5.75 -14.42 -1.61
CA LEU A 23 -4.62 -15.32 -1.50
C LEU A 23 -3.48 -14.68 -0.68
N LYS A 24 -3.21 -13.38 -0.90
CA LYS A 24 -2.23 -12.64 -0.08
C LYS A 24 -2.64 -12.59 1.39
N LEU A 25 -3.92 -12.34 1.68
CA LEU A 25 -4.43 -12.30 3.06
C LEU A 25 -4.31 -13.67 3.74
N GLU A 26 -4.62 -14.76 3.02
CA GLU A 26 -4.49 -16.11 3.53
C GLU A 26 -3.02 -16.46 3.82
N ALA A 27 -2.11 -16.11 2.91
CA ALA A 27 -0.67 -16.30 3.09
C ALA A 27 -0.12 -15.52 4.30
N ILE A 28 -0.57 -14.29 4.52
CA ILE A 28 -0.19 -13.48 5.69
C ILE A 28 -0.72 -14.12 6.99
N ASN A 29 -1.98 -14.56 7.00
CA ASN A 29 -2.57 -15.21 8.17
C ASN A 29 -1.90 -16.54 8.50
N TYR A 30 -1.52 -17.30 7.48
CA TYR A 30 -0.74 -18.53 7.64
C TYR A 30 0.66 -18.25 8.18
N ALA A 31 1.35 -17.24 7.63
CA ALA A 31 2.68 -16.82 8.08
C ALA A 31 2.69 -16.39 9.56
N LYS A 32 1.65 -15.68 10.02
CA LYS A 32 1.48 -15.32 11.44
C LYS A 32 1.39 -16.53 12.37
N LYS A 33 0.81 -17.65 11.90
CA LYS A 33 0.68 -18.90 12.67
C LYS A 33 1.94 -19.76 12.62
N THR A 34 2.67 -19.71 11.50
CA THR A 34 3.88 -20.51 11.27
C THR A 34 5.06 -19.60 10.97
N SER A 35 5.44 -19.45 9.69
CA SER A 35 6.56 -18.62 9.27
C SER A 35 6.40 -18.15 7.82
N ASN A 36 7.14 -17.10 7.44
CA ASN A 36 7.12 -16.56 6.09
C ASN A 36 7.59 -17.58 5.05
N HIS A 37 8.61 -18.39 5.35
CA HIS A 37 9.10 -19.42 4.45
C HIS A 37 8.12 -20.58 4.28
N ALA A 38 7.45 -21.00 5.36
CA ALA A 38 6.41 -22.02 5.27
C ALA A 38 5.23 -21.53 4.42
N ALA A 39 4.79 -20.28 4.63
CA ALA A 39 3.74 -19.66 3.82
C ALA A 39 4.15 -19.54 2.33
N ALA A 40 5.41 -19.19 2.07
CA ALA A 40 5.92 -19.10 0.71
C ALA A 40 5.86 -20.45 -0.02
N GLN A 41 6.22 -21.53 0.67
CA GLN A 41 6.14 -22.89 0.11
C GLN A 41 4.70 -23.34 -0.13
N THR A 42 3.78 -23.09 0.80
CA THR A 42 2.39 -23.54 0.68
C THR A 42 1.61 -22.79 -0.40
N PHE A 43 1.77 -21.47 -0.49
CA PHE A 43 1.02 -20.63 -1.43
C PHE A 43 1.76 -20.36 -2.74
N ASN A 44 2.98 -20.88 -2.91
CA ASN A 44 3.84 -20.63 -4.07
C ASN A 44 4.04 -19.12 -4.35
N ILE A 45 4.22 -18.34 -3.28
CA ILE A 45 4.50 -16.92 -3.33
C ILE A 45 5.91 -16.70 -2.80
N ASP A 46 6.69 -15.80 -3.40
CA ASP A 46 7.97 -15.43 -2.79
C ASP A 46 7.77 -14.79 -1.40
N HIS A 47 8.52 -15.27 -0.40
CA HIS A 47 8.43 -14.81 0.99
C HIS A 47 8.58 -13.29 1.15
N THR A 48 9.31 -12.62 0.26
CA THR A 48 9.42 -11.16 0.25
C THR A 48 8.08 -10.47 0.02
N GLN A 49 7.18 -11.06 -0.77
CA GLN A 49 5.83 -10.54 -1.00
C GLN A 49 4.94 -10.68 0.25
N ILE A 50 5.15 -11.75 1.03
CA ILE A 50 4.42 -11.98 2.28
C ILE A 50 4.90 -10.98 3.33
N SER A 51 6.23 -10.81 3.42
CA SER A 51 6.87 -9.84 4.32
C SER A 51 6.50 -8.40 3.98
N SER A 52 6.58 -8.00 2.71
CA SER A 52 6.27 -6.64 2.27
C SER A 52 4.79 -6.28 2.43
N SER A 53 3.90 -7.28 2.34
CA SER A 53 2.47 -7.10 2.56
C SER A 53 2.10 -7.01 4.04
N SER A 54 3.01 -7.38 4.95
CA SER A 54 2.84 -7.18 6.39
C SER A 54 3.20 -5.75 6.76
N SER A 55 2.30 -5.07 7.49
CA SER A 55 2.58 -3.75 8.04
C SER A 55 3.73 -3.82 9.05
N LEU A 56 4.67 -2.87 8.97
CA LEU A 56 5.76 -2.73 9.94
C LEU A 56 5.27 -2.13 11.27
N TYR A 57 4.21 -1.33 11.24
CA TYR A 57 3.71 -0.57 12.39
C TYR A 57 2.19 -0.73 12.55
N PRO A 58 1.69 -1.95 12.83
CA PRO A 58 0.26 -2.25 12.76
C PRO A 58 -0.60 -1.37 13.69
N LEU A 59 -0.16 -1.15 14.95
CA LEU A 59 -0.91 -0.34 15.91
C LEU A 59 -0.99 1.13 15.50
N ALA A 60 0.12 1.69 15.01
CA ALA A 60 0.17 3.08 14.58
C ALA A 60 -0.61 3.30 13.28
N GLU A 61 -0.57 2.34 12.35
CA GLU A 61 -1.35 2.41 11.11
C GLU A 61 -2.86 2.28 11.36
N GLU A 62 -3.29 1.49 12.33
CA GLU A 62 -4.70 1.42 12.74
C GLU A 62 -5.18 2.75 13.33
N SER A 63 -4.42 3.36 14.24
CA SER A 63 -4.71 4.72 14.74
C SER A 63 -4.75 5.77 13.62
N LEU A 64 -3.84 5.68 12.64
CA LEU A 64 -3.85 6.55 11.46
C LEU A 64 -5.11 6.36 10.62
N LYS A 65 -5.54 5.11 10.38
CA LYS A 65 -6.76 4.77 9.65
C LYS A 65 -7.99 5.40 10.32
N GLU A 66 -8.14 5.23 11.63
CA GLU A 66 -9.25 5.83 12.39
C GLU A 66 -9.25 7.36 12.27
N TRP A 67 -8.08 7.97 12.37
CA TRP A 67 -7.95 9.41 12.21
C TRP A 67 -8.33 9.90 10.80
N ILE A 68 -7.96 9.17 9.73
CA ILE A 68 -8.36 9.47 8.36
C ILE A 68 -9.89 9.34 8.20
N MET A 69 -10.49 8.29 8.75
CA MET A 69 -11.94 8.09 8.73
C MET A 69 -12.66 9.24 9.42
N ASN A 70 -12.23 9.62 10.62
CA ASN A 70 -12.80 10.74 11.37
C ASN A 70 -12.69 12.08 10.62
N ARG A 71 -11.55 12.34 9.96
CA ARG A 71 -11.37 13.52 9.09
C ARG A 71 -12.36 13.53 7.93
N ARG A 72 -12.49 12.40 7.22
CA ARG A 72 -13.37 12.25 6.06
C ARG A 72 -14.85 12.36 6.43
N LEU A 73 -15.24 11.82 7.58
CA LEU A 73 -16.60 11.94 8.12
C LEU A 73 -16.98 13.40 8.38
N ARG A 74 -16.01 14.23 8.79
CA ARG A 74 -16.19 15.68 8.97
C ARG A 74 -16.09 16.48 7.66
N GLY A 75 -15.94 15.82 6.52
CA GLY A 75 -15.77 16.47 5.21
C GLY A 75 -14.41 17.15 5.03
N ILE A 76 -13.42 16.89 5.89
CA ILE A 76 -12.10 17.50 5.80
C ILE A 76 -11.22 16.66 4.86
N ALA A 77 -10.66 17.32 3.84
CA ALA A 77 -9.75 16.68 2.90
C ALA A 77 -8.45 16.24 3.59
N VAL A 78 -8.04 14.99 3.34
CA VAL A 78 -6.75 14.44 3.79
C VAL A 78 -5.81 14.35 2.61
N THR A 79 -4.72 15.12 2.65
CA THR A 79 -3.65 15.06 1.65
C THR A 79 -2.59 14.02 2.06
N SER A 80 -1.77 13.59 1.10
CA SER A 80 -0.64 12.68 1.35
C SER A 80 0.29 13.20 2.45
N ASN A 81 0.66 14.48 2.40
CA ASN A 81 1.49 15.12 3.43
C ASN A 81 0.80 15.14 4.80
N ASN A 82 -0.52 15.27 4.85
CA ASN A 82 -1.26 15.24 6.10
C ASN A 82 -1.18 13.86 6.76
N ALA A 83 -1.38 12.79 6.00
CA ALA A 83 -1.25 11.41 6.47
C ALA A 83 0.19 11.11 6.93
N LYS A 84 1.20 11.47 6.11
CA LYS A 84 2.62 11.29 6.46
C LYS A 84 3.01 11.99 7.75
N ARG A 85 2.66 13.28 7.90
CA ARG A 85 2.96 14.05 9.12
C ARG A 85 2.25 13.47 10.34
N ARG A 86 0.99 13.04 10.19
CA ARG A 86 0.26 12.40 11.29
C ARG A 86 0.96 11.11 11.71
N MET A 87 1.38 10.27 10.78
CA MET A 87 2.12 9.04 11.08
C MET A 87 3.42 9.31 11.84
N ILE A 88 4.20 10.29 11.42
CA ILE A 88 5.43 10.68 12.14
C ILE A 88 5.09 11.14 13.57
N SER A 89 4.05 11.97 13.74
CA SER A 89 3.58 12.40 15.07
C SER A 89 3.15 11.21 15.94
N LEU A 90 2.41 10.25 15.39
CA LEU A 90 2.03 9.02 16.11
C LEU A 90 3.26 8.24 16.59
N LEU A 91 4.23 8.00 15.72
CA LEU A 91 5.43 7.21 16.05
C LEU A 91 6.36 7.94 17.04
N THR A 92 6.47 9.26 16.93
CA THR A 92 7.36 10.08 17.78
C THR A 92 6.78 10.39 19.16
N GLN A 93 5.45 10.46 19.28
CA GLN A 93 4.77 10.87 20.50
C GLN A 93 4.05 9.69 21.16
N GLU A 94 2.97 9.21 20.53
CA GLU A 94 2.05 8.24 21.14
C GLU A 94 2.67 6.84 21.24
N PHE A 95 3.38 6.40 20.20
CA PHE A 95 3.95 5.05 20.10
C PHE A 95 5.47 5.01 20.28
N LYS A 96 6.07 6.06 20.87
CA LYS A 96 7.53 6.12 21.07
C LYS A 96 8.05 4.94 21.90
N LEU A 97 7.29 4.51 22.90
CA LEU A 97 7.65 3.39 23.77
C LEU A 97 7.52 2.03 23.05
N SER A 98 6.48 1.87 22.22
CA SER A 98 6.25 0.63 21.46
C SER A 98 7.23 0.46 20.30
N TYR A 99 7.63 1.56 19.66
CA TYR A 99 8.50 1.56 18.49
C TYR A 99 9.62 2.61 18.62
N PRO A 100 10.61 2.39 19.50
CA PRO A 100 11.69 3.36 19.72
C PRO A 100 12.51 3.61 18.45
N ASP A 101 12.74 2.56 17.66
CA ASP A 101 13.53 2.62 16.42
C ASP A 101 12.80 3.34 15.28
N ALA A 102 11.48 3.52 15.38
CA ALA A 102 10.69 4.12 14.32
C ALA A 102 11.06 5.59 14.08
N VAL A 103 11.49 6.31 15.12
CA VAL A 103 11.89 7.72 15.02
C VAL A 103 13.03 7.92 14.02
N TYR A 104 13.96 6.96 13.96
CA TYR A 104 15.14 7.04 13.09
C TYR A 104 14.94 6.35 11.74
N ASN A 105 14.15 5.27 11.71
CA ASN A 105 14.03 4.41 10.53
C ASN A 105 12.83 4.76 9.63
N PHE A 106 11.81 5.43 10.16
CA PHE A 106 10.60 5.74 9.39
C PHE A 106 10.78 6.97 8.50
N LYS A 107 10.86 6.75 7.19
CA LYS A 107 11.09 7.81 6.18
C LYS A 107 9.82 8.44 5.61
N ALA A 108 8.63 7.95 5.96
CA ALA A 108 7.35 8.38 5.38
C ALA A 108 7.36 8.46 3.83
N SER A 109 7.91 7.43 3.18
CA SER A 109 8.06 7.38 1.72
C SER A 109 6.70 7.34 1.00
N ASP A 110 6.67 7.77 -0.27
CA ASP A 110 5.45 7.63 -1.10
C ASP A 110 5.04 6.17 -1.25
N ARG A 111 6.01 5.26 -1.41
CA ARG A 111 5.75 3.83 -1.53
C ARG A 111 5.10 3.24 -0.27
N TRP A 112 5.52 3.69 0.92
CA TRP A 112 4.85 3.30 2.17
C TRP A 112 3.41 3.82 2.19
N LEU A 113 3.20 5.09 1.81
CA LEU A 113 1.86 5.67 1.79
C LEU A 113 0.96 4.93 0.80
N ASP A 114 1.42 4.62 -0.41
CA ASP A 114 0.67 3.84 -1.40
C ASP A 114 0.28 2.47 -0.85
N HIS A 115 1.22 1.80 -0.17
CA HIS A 115 0.95 0.51 0.45
C HIS A 115 -0.10 0.61 1.57
N PHE A 116 0.06 1.56 2.49
CA PHE A 116 -0.91 1.84 3.55
C PHE A 116 -2.30 2.14 2.98
N MET A 117 -2.38 2.98 1.93
CA MET A 117 -3.65 3.33 1.30
C MET A 117 -4.30 2.14 0.62
N ASN A 118 -3.52 1.29 -0.05
CA ASN A 118 -4.02 0.05 -0.68
C ASN A 118 -4.46 -0.99 0.35
N GLN A 119 -3.80 -1.07 1.51
CA GLN A 119 -4.18 -2.01 2.57
C GLN A 119 -5.54 -1.69 3.19
N PHE A 120 -5.89 -0.40 3.30
CA PHE A 120 -7.15 0.06 3.89
C PHE A 120 -8.18 0.54 2.86
N ASP A 121 -7.97 0.22 1.57
CA ASP A 121 -8.84 0.60 0.45
C ASP A 121 -9.12 2.11 0.36
N PHE A 122 -8.17 2.94 0.80
CA PHE A 122 -8.28 4.38 0.69
C PHE A 122 -7.80 4.86 -0.67
N SER A 123 -8.65 5.61 -1.37
CA SER A 123 -8.23 6.33 -2.57
C SER A 123 -7.80 7.77 -2.25
N LEU A 124 -6.67 8.23 -2.79
CA LEU A 124 -6.31 9.65 -2.92
C LEU A 124 -7.06 10.27 -4.11
N ARG A 125 -8.39 10.24 -4.11
CA ARG A 125 -9.18 10.91 -5.15
C ARG A 125 -9.45 12.35 -4.75
N ARG A 126 -9.05 13.30 -5.61
CA ARG A 126 -9.64 14.65 -5.56
C ARG A 126 -11.01 14.58 -6.21
N CYS A 127 -12.03 15.15 -5.58
CA CYS A 127 -13.31 15.34 -6.23
C CYS A 127 -13.10 16.24 -7.47
N THR A 128 -13.46 15.77 -8.66
CA THR A 128 -13.47 16.61 -9.85
C THR A 128 -14.63 17.60 -9.71
N LYS A 129 -14.35 18.90 -9.86
CA LYS A 129 -15.35 19.97 -9.65
C LYS A 129 -16.45 19.99 -10.72
N THR A 130 -16.31 19.21 -11.78
CA THR A 130 -17.16 19.31 -12.96
C THR A 130 -17.27 17.94 -13.61
N SER A 131 -18.48 17.37 -13.61
CA SER A 131 -18.87 16.40 -14.64
C SER A 131 -18.77 17.08 -16.00
N GLN A 132 -18.38 16.34 -17.02
CA GLN A 132 -18.34 16.83 -18.40
C GLN A 132 -19.76 17.29 -18.77
N LYS A 133 -19.92 18.58 -19.11
CA LYS A 133 -21.17 19.09 -19.66
C LYS A 133 -21.20 18.73 -21.14
N LEU A 134 -22.33 18.25 -21.64
CA LEU A 134 -22.52 18.06 -23.08
C LEU A 134 -22.34 19.42 -23.78
N PRO A 135 -21.61 19.49 -24.91
CA PRO A 135 -21.60 20.66 -25.78
C PRO A 135 -23.04 21.01 -26.20
N LYS A 136 -23.36 22.30 -26.28
CA LYS A 136 -24.72 22.77 -26.64
C LYS A 136 -25.08 22.52 -28.11
N ASP A 137 -24.10 22.19 -28.95
CA ASP A 137 -24.26 22.19 -30.41
C ASP A 137 -24.71 20.84 -31.00
N LEU A 138 -25.60 20.10 -30.31
CA LEU A 138 -26.16 18.83 -30.81
C LEU A 138 -27.59 18.94 -31.35
N ASP A 139 -28.20 20.11 -31.23
CA ASP A 139 -29.51 20.40 -31.82
C ASP A 139 -29.30 21.00 -33.21
N GLU A 140 -28.94 20.20 -34.22
CA GLU A 140 -29.20 20.46 -35.66
C GLU A 140 -28.56 19.36 -36.53
N LYS A 141 -29.33 18.31 -36.83
CA LYS A 141 -29.16 17.51 -38.05
C LYS A 141 -30.51 17.03 -38.57
#